data_AF-T0TUG7-F1
#
_entry.id   AF-T0TUG7-F1
#
_cell.length_a   1.000
_cell.length_b   1.000
_cell.length_c   1.000
_cell.angle_alpha   90.00
_cell.angle_beta   90.00
_cell.angle_gamma   90.00
#
_symmetry.space_group_name_H-M   'P 1'
#
loop_
_entity.id
_entity.type
_entity.pdbx_description
1 polymer ?
#
loop_
_entity_poly.entity_id
_entity_poly.type
_entity_poly.pdbx_seq_one_letter_code
_entity_poly.pdbx_strand_id
1 'polypeptide(L)'
;MNKRKNRRRLIFSLLVVGILIWVGSKVKDHLEFQQEMVRIVHSKEVKELIVHDLKQKDPDAFTEKGKIQSYEIDDETIEHNPMGGIMFEVIINGDKK
;
A
#
# COMPACT_ATOMS: atom_id res chain seq x y z
N MET A 1 -12.17 -51.14 11.53
CA MET A 1 -11.78 -49.70 11.44
C MET A 1 -12.43 -48.91 12.59
N ASN A 2 -11.65 -48.23 13.44
CA ASN A 2 -12.18 -47.66 14.70
C ASN A 2 -12.99 -46.37 14.45
N LYS A 3 -14.33 -46.45 14.59
CA LYS A 3 -15.27 -45.34 14.35
C LYS A 3 -14.99 -44.09 15.21
N ARG A 4 -14.36 -44.23 16.39
CA ARG A 4 -13.95 -43.08 17.22
C ARG A 4 -12.70 -42.38 16.66
N LYS A 5 -11.73 -43.13 16.13
CA LYS A 5 -10.50 -42.59 15.52
C LYS A 5 -10.81 -41.81 14.24
N ASN A 6 -11.75 -42.31 13.43
CA ASN A 6 -12.17 -41.63 12.19
C ASN A 6 -12.92 -40.33 12.47
N ARG A 7 -13.80 -40.29 13.48
CA ARG A 7 -14.47 -39.05 13.90
C ARG A 7 -13.51 -37.97 14.39
N ARG A 8 -12.50 -38.34 15.21
CA ARG A 8 -11.45 -37.40 15.65
C ARG A 8 -10.64 -36.85 14.48
N ARG A 9 -10.29 -37.69 13.50
CA ARG A 9 -9.59 -37.28 12.27
C ARG A 9 -10.42 -36.29 11.45
N LEU A 10 -11.73 -36.53 11.31
CA LEU A 10 -12.63 -35.61 10.59
C LEU A 10 -12.72 -34.24 11.29
N ILE A 11 -12.89 -34.23 12.62
CA ILE A 11 -12.92 -32.98 13.40
C ILE A 11 -11.60 -32.22 13.24
N PHE A 12 -10.47 -32.91 13.35
CA PHE A 12 -9.16 -32.29 13.15
C PHE A 12 -9.00 -31.72 11.74
N SER A 13 -9.43 -32.46 10.72
CA SER A 13 -9.39 -32.00 9.33
C SER A 13 -10.23 -30.73 9.13
N LEU A 14 -11.43 -30.65 9.72
CA LEU A 14 -12.28 -29.46 9.64
C LEU A 14 -11.66 -28.25 10.35
N LEU A 15 -11.00 -28.46 11.49
CA LEU A 15 -10.28 -27.39 12.18
C LEU A 15 -9.14 -26.82 11.33
N VAL A 16 -8.34 -27.70 10.70
CA VAL A 16 -7.24 -27.25 9.82
C VAL A 16 -7.78 -26.46 8.64
N VAL A 17 -8.85 -26.91 7.99
CA VAL A 17 -9.50 -26.18 6.88
C VAL A 17 -10.02 -24.82 7.36
N GLY A 18 -10.65 -24.76 8.54
CA GLY A 18 -11.13 -23.50 9.12
C GLY A 18 -10.00 -22.49 9.36
N ILE A 19 -8.85 -22.93 9.89
CA ILE A 19 -7.67 -22.08 10.10
C ILE A 19 -7.12 -21.58 8.76
N LEU A 20 -7.02 -22.45 7.75
CA LEU A 20 -6.53 -22.06 6.43
C LEU A 20 -7.40 -20.98 5.76
N ILE A 21 -8.74 -21.13 5.85
CA ILE A 21 -9.67 -20.12 5.34
C ILE A 21 -9.51 -18.80 6.09
N TRP A 22 -9.41 -18.84 7.42
CA TRP A 22 -9.28 -17.64 8.25
C TRP A 22 -7.97 -16.88 7.97
N VAL A 23 -6.84 -17.59 7.90
CA VAL A 23 -5.55 -16.98 7.53
C VAL A 23 -5.60 -16.43 6.11
N GLY A 24 -6.17 -17.19 5.17
CA GLY A 24 -6.32 -16.76 3.78
C GLY A 24 -7.12 -15.46 3.64
N SER A 25 -8.21 -15.31 4.40
CA SER A 25 -9.00 -14.06 4.43
C SER A 25 -8.17 -12.88 4.90
N LYS A 26 -7.42 -13.03 6.00
CA LYS A 26 -6.59 -11.94 6.55
C LYS A 26 -5.49 -11.48 5.60
N VAL A 27 -4.86 -12.41 4.89
CA VAL A 27 -3.86 -12.08 3.88
C VAL A 27 -4.48 -11.31 2.72
N LYS A 28 -5.66 -11.74 2.27
CA LYS A 28 -6.40 -11.05 1.21
C LYS A 28 -6.75 -9.61 1.61
N ASP A 29 -7.31 -9.42 2.80
CA ASP A 29 -7.69 -8.09 3.30
C ASP A 29 -6.47 -7.14 3.33
N HIS A 30 -5.30 -7.64 3.75
CA HIS A 30 -4.07 -6.86 3.78
C HIS A 30 -3.60 -6.46 2.36
N LEU A 31 -3.67 -7.38 1.40
CA LEU A 31 -3.29 -7.11 0.01
C LEU A 31 -4.23 -6.10 -0.66
N GLU A 32 -5.54 -6.24 -0.45
CA GLU A 32 -6.53 -5.29 -0.99
C GLU A 32 -6.29 -3.88 -0.42
N PHE A 33 -6.00 -3.77 0.88
CA PHE A 33 -5.69 -2.51 1.53
C PHE A 33 -4.43 -1.84 0.96
N GLN A 34 -3.37 -2.62 0.73
CA GLN A 34 -2.14 -2.11 0.10
C GLN A 34 -2.41 -1.59 -1.33
N GLN A 35 -3.18 -2.34 -2.12
CA GLN A 35 -3.55 -1.93 -3.48
C GLN A 35 -4.40 -0.66 -3.50
N GLU A 36 -5.30 -0.50 -2.53
CA GLU A 36 -6.11 0.71 -2.39
C GLU A 36 -5.24 1.93 -2.06
N MET A 37 -4.26 1.80 -1.17
CA MET A 37 -3.32 2.88 -0.87
C MET A 37 -2.53 3.32 -2.10
N VAL A 38 -1.96 2.38 -2.86
CA VAL A 38 -1.25 2.67 -4.11
C VAL A 38 -2.17 3.40 -5.09
N ARG A 39 -3.42 2.94 -5.24
CA ARG A 39 -4.40 3.58 -6.12
C ARG A 39 -4.72 5.01 -5.70
N ILE A 40 -4.85 5.28 -4.39
CA ILE A 40 -5.12 6.61 -3.85
C ILE A 40 -3.92 7.53 -4.06
N VAL A 41 -2.70 7.07 -3.76
CA VAL A 41 -1.48 7.86 -3.93
C VAL A 41 -1.28 8.27 -5.40
N HIS A 42 -1.68 7.42 -6.35
CA HIS A 42 -1.64 7.73 -7.78
C HIS A 42 -2.88 8.45 -8.32
N SER A 43 -3.82 8.84 -7.46
CA SER A 43 -5.03 9.55 -7.88
C SER A 43 -4.71 10.95 -8.43
N LYS A 44 -5.67 11.53 -9.14
CA LYS A 44 -5.51 12.89 -9.69
C LYS A 44 -5.42 13.92 -8.57
N GLU A 45 -6.22 13.75 -7.53
CA GLU A 45 -6.25 14.65 -6.38
C GLU A 45 -4.89 14.69 -5.67
N VAL A 46 -4.26 13.54 -5.42
CA VAL A 46 -2.94 13.49 -4.78
C VAL A 46 -1.86 14.07 -5.70
N LYS A 47 -1.92 13.82 -7.01
CA LYS A 47 -1.00 14.43 -7.97
C LYS A 47 -1.12 15.96 -8.00
N GLU A 48 -2.34 16.49 -7.95
CA GLU A 48 -2.58 17.93 -7.87
C GLU A 48 -2.04 18.52 -6.56
N LEU A 49 -2.22 17.83 -5.43
CA LEU A 49 -1.67 18.23 -4.13
C LEU A 49 -0.13 18.26 -4.16
N ILE A 50 0.51 17.22 -4.69
CA ILE A 50 1.98 17.18 -4.83
C ILE A 50 2.47 18.35 -5.69
N VAL A 51 1.87 18.56 -6.86
CA VAL A 51 2.24 19.66 -7.77
C VAL A 51 2.06 21.02 -7.10
N HIS A 52 0.94 21.22 -6.40
CA HIS A 52 0.68 22.44 -5.65
C HIS A 52 1.76 22.69 -4.60
N ASP A 53 2.06 21.70 -3.76
CA ASP A 53 3.03 21.82 -2.67
C ASP A 53 4.47 22.04 -3.18
N LEU A 54 4.83 21.38 -4.29
CA LEU A 54 6.14 21.61 -4.93
C LEU A 54 6.24 23.02 -5.53
N LYS A 55 5.16 23.54 -6.14
CA LYS A 55 5.12 24.92 -6.63
C LYS A 55 5.14 25.97 -5.53
N GLN A 56 4.64 25.66 -4.33
CA GLN A 56 4.80 26.55 -3.18
C GLN A 56 6.26 26.65 -2.72
N LYS A 57 7.03 25.57 -2.86
CA LYS A 57 8.47 25.54 -2.51
C LYS A 57 9.34 26.14 -3.63
N ASP A 58 8.96 25.93 -4.88
CA ASP A 58 9.62 26.44 -6.07
C ASP A 58 8.57 26.92 -7.09
N PRO A 59 8.28 28.24 -7.14
CA PRO A 59 7.25 28.78 -8.03
C PRO A 59 7.45 28.47 -9.52
N ASP A 60 8.71 28.26 -9.93
CA ASP A 60 9.09 27.92 -11.30
C ASP A 60 9.24 26.39 -11.49
N ALA A 61 8.76 25.56 -10.55
CA ALA A 61 8.80 24.10 -10.65
C ALA A 61 8.20 23.60 -11.97
N PHE A 62 8.84 22.56 -12.52
CA PHE A 62 8.52 21.93 -13.81
C PHE A 62 8.73 22.84 -15.03
N THR A 63 9.63 23.82 -14.90
CA THR A 63 10.10 24.68 -16.00
C THR A 63 11.62 24.73 -16.00
N GLU A 64 12.24 25.12 -17.12
CA GLU A 64 13.71 25.23 -17.24
C GLU A 64 14.37 26.18 -16.22
N LYS A 65 13.60 27.10 -15.62
CA LYS A 65 14.09 28.05 -14.61
C LYS A 65 14.01 27.52 -13.18
N GLY A 66 13.13 26.54 -12.92
CA GLY A 66 12.94 25.95 -11.62
C GLY A 66 14.12 25.10 -11.17
N LYS A 67 14.26 24.90 -9.85
CA LYS A 67 15.16 23.89 -9.29
C LYS A 67 14.52 22.51 -9.32
N ILE A 68 13.21 22.43 -9.14
CA ILE A 68 12.41 21.22 -9.22
C ILE A 68 12.00 21.05 -10.68
N GLN A 69 12.61 20.10 -11.37
CA GLN A 69 12.38 19.81 -12.78
C GLN A 69 11.41 18.63 -12.97
N SER A 70 11.50 17.62 -12.11
CA SER A 70 10.62 16.46 -12.14
C SER A 70 10.36 15.92 -10.73
N TYR A 71 9.32 15.10 -10.62
CA TYR A 71 9.06 14.31 -9.43
C TYR A 71 8.58 12.91 -9.81
N GLU A 72 8.81 11.96 -8.91
CA GLU A 72 8.29 10.60 -9.00
C GLU A 72 7.86 10.16 -7.59
N ILE A 73 6.79 9.38 -7.50
CA ILE A 73 6.36 8.79 -6.22
C ILE A 73 7.15 7.51 -6.02
N ASP A 74 7.74 7.32 -4.83
CA ASP A 74 8.39 6.06 -4.49
C ASP A 74 7.37 5.06 -3.95
N ASP A 75 6.89 4.17 -4.83
CA ASP A 75 5.89 3.16 -4.49
C ASP A 75 6.32 2.22 -3.35
N GLU A 76 7.63 2.05 -3.12
CA GLU A 76 8.16 1.19 -2.05
C GLU A 76 7.97 1.82 -0.66
N THR A 77 7.75 3.13 -0.60
CA THR A 77 7.56 3.89 0.64
C THR A 77 6.08 4.09 1.00
N ILE A 78 5.14 3.62 0.16
CA ILE A 78 3.71 3.76 0.40
C ILE A 78 3.30 2.86 1.57
N GLU A 79 2.95 3.48 2.69
CA GLU A 79 2.54 2.76 3.89
C GLU A 79 1.41 3.47 4.64
N HIS A 80 0.68 2.71 5.45
CA HIS A 80 -0.33 3.29 6.33
C HIS A 80 0.33 4.02 7.49
N ASN A 81 0.05 5.33 7.58
CA ASN A 81 0.45 6.15 8.71
C ASN A 81 -0.41 5.77 9.94
N PRO A 82 0.19 5.44 11.10
CA PRO A 82 -0.54 5.14 12.34
C PRO A 82 -1.56 6.21 12.77
N MET A 83 -1.42 7.44 12.30
CA MET A 83 -2.38 8.54 12.51
C MET A 83 -3.62 8.47 11.59
N GLY A 84 -3.75 7.43 10.77
CA GLY A 84 -4.92 7.18 9.90
C GLY A 84 -4.79 7.71 8.47
N GLY A 85 -3.58 7.98 7.99
CA GLY A 85 -3.30 8.46 6.63
C GLY A 85 -2.43 7.51 5.82
N ILE A 86 -1.96 7.96 4.67
CA ILE A 86 -0.95 7.26 3.86
C ILE A 86 0.33 8.08 3.88
N MET A 87 1.45 7.47 4.23
CA MET A 87 2.79 8.04 4.15
C MET A 87 3.46 7.51 2.88
N PHE A 88 4.16 8.39 2.17
CA PHE A 88 4.96 8.04 1.00
C PHE A 88 5.98 9.15 0.74
N GLU A 89 7.06 8.81 0.06
CA GLU A 89 8.09 9.74 -0.38
C GLU A 89 7.91 10.13 -1.85
N VAL A 90 8.37 11.34 -2.16
CA VAL A 90 8.45 11.85 -3.53
C VAL A 90 9.91 12.12 -3.84
N ILE A 91 10.42 11.45 -4.87
CA ILE A 91 11.77 11.62 -5.39
C ILE A 91 11.77 12.84 -6.30
N ILE A 92 12.66 13.79 -6.05
CA ILE A 92 12.77 15.02 -6.83
C ILE A 92 13.95 14.89 -7.79
N ASN A 93 13.76 15.24 -9.07
CA ASN A 93 14.79 15.21 -10.11
C ASN A 93 15.51 13.85 -10.26
N GLY A 94 14.86 12.74 -9.87
CA GLY A 94 15.47 11.42 -9.86
C GLY A 94 16.56 11.21 -8.81
N ASP A 95 16.73 12.15 -7.88
CA ASP A 95 17.70 12.07 -6.80
C ASP A 95 17.18 11.15 -5.68
N LYS A 96 17.46 9.86 -5.84
CA LYS A 96 17.23 8.85 -4.80
C LYS A 96 18.34 8.99 -3.76
N LYS A 97 17.95 9.25 -2.51
CA LYS A 97 18.87 9.27 -1.37
C LYS A 97 19.59 7.94 -1.17
#